data_AF-A0A931X1Z7-F1
#
_entry.id   AF-A0A931X1Z7-F1
#
_cell.length_a   1.000
_cell.length_b   1.000
_cell.length_c   1.000
_cell.angle_alpha   90.00
_cell.angle_beta   90.00
_cell.angle_gamma   90.00
#
_symmetry.space_group_name_H-M   'P 1'
#
loop_
_entity.id
_entity.type
_entity.pdbx_description
1 polymer ?
#
loop_
_entity_poly.entity_id
_entity_poly.type
_entity_poly.pdbx_seq_one_letter_code
_entity_poly.pdbx_strand_id
1 'polypeptide(L)' 'MPSISTHILDTDRGLPARGVRVELYRGERLLSAQQTNDDGRIADLVQGTLETGSYRLVFLVPSPFFS' A
#
# COMPACT_ATOMS: atom_id res chain seq x y z
N MET A 1 17.47 -2.47 -8.10
CA MET A 1 17.34 -1.48 -7.02
C MET A 1 16.32 -2.01 -6.04
N PRO A 2 16.50 -1.83 -4.72
CA PRO A 2 15.53 -2.29 -3.74
C PRO A 2 14.21 -1.52 -3.91
N SER A 3 13.09 -2.24 -3.85
CA SER A 3 11.75 -1.71 -4.02
C SER A 3 10.81 -2.30 -2.97
N ILE A 4 9.64 -1.67 -2.79
CA ILE A 4 8.56 -2.17 -1.95
C ILE A 4 7.33 -2.31 -2.83
N SER A 5 6.76 -3.51 -2.88
CA SER A 5 5.51 -3.79 -3.58
C SER A 5 4.46 -4.34 -2.62
N THR A 6 3.20 -4.33 -3.01
CA THR A 6 2.12 -4.97 -2.25
C THR A 6 1.06 -5.59 -3.15
N HIS A 7 0.33 -6.55 -2.61
CA HIS A 7 -0.82 -7.20 -3.22
C HIS A 7 -1.88 -7.42 -2.14
N ILE A 8 -3.10 -6.95 -2.38
CA ILE A 8 -4.20 -6.97 -1.43
C ILE A 8 -5.34 -7.81 -2.01
N LEU A 9 -5.81 -8.76 -1.21
CA LEU A 9 -6.93 -9.64 -1.54
C LEU A 9 -8.12 -9.34 -0.63
N ASP A 10 -9.31 -9.23 -1.20
CA ASP A 10 -10.58 -9.32 -0.49
C ASP A 10 -10.91 -10.80 -0.27
N THR A 11 -10.72 -11.28 0.96
CA THR A 11 -10.91 -12.70 1.30
C THR A 11 -12.38 -13.10 1.40
N ASP A 12 -13.30 -12.16 1.62
CA ASP A 12 -14.74 -12.46 1.67
C ASP A 12 -15.26 -12.79 0.28
N ARG A 13 -14.72 -12.12 -0.74
CA ARG A 13 -15.08 -12.34 -2.16
C ARG A 13 -14.12 -13.26 -2.90
N GLY A 14 -12.93 -13.50 -2.36
CA GLY A 14 -11.86 -14.24 -3.03
C GLY A 14 -11.32 -13.51 -4.27
N LEU A 15 -11.34 -12.19 -4.29
CA LEU A 15 -10.96 -11.35 -5.44
C LEU A 15 -9.93 -10.30 -5.05
N PRO A 16 -9.11 -9.79 -6.00
CA PRO A 16 -8.19 -8.70 -5.71
C PRO A 16 -8.92 -7.44 -5.22
N ALA A 17 -8.38 -6.81 -4.17
CA ALA A 17 -8.93 -5.58 -3.63
C ALA A 17 -8.41 -4.38 -4.44
N ARG A 18 -9.16 -3.99 -5.48
CA ARG A 18 -8.85 -2.84 -6.34
C ARG A 18 -9.14 -1.51 -5.65
N GLY A 19 -8.36 -0.47 -5.99
CA GLY A 19 -8.59 0.91 -5.53
C GLY A 19 -8.32 1.14 -4.04
N VAL A 20 -7.69 0.20 -3.33
CA VAL A 20 -7.32 0.37 -1.93
C VAL A 20 -6.15 1.35 -1.87
N ARG A 21 -6.31 2.45 -1.13
CA ARG A 21 -5.24 3.41 -0.91
C ARG A 21 -4.23 2.83 0.07
N VAL A 22 -2.96 2.88 -0.31
CA VAL A 22 -1.83 2.44 0.50
C VAL A 22 -0.84 3.58 0.62
N GLU A 23 -0.44 3.85 1.85
CA GLU A 23 0.52 4.90 2.18
C GLU A 23 1.81 4.30 2.73
N LEU A 24 2.95 4.80 2.26
CA LEU A 24 4.29 4.43 2.72
C LEU A 24 4.85 5.57 3.55
N TYR A 25 5.25 5.27 4.78
CA TYR A 25 5.85 6.20 5.73
C TYR A 25 7.27 5.79 6.12
N ARG A 26 8.09 6.79 6.47
CA ARG A 26 9.33 6.62 7.24
C ARG A 26 9.26 7.51 8.47
N GLY A 27 9.13 6.89 9.66
CA GLY A 27 8.67 7.61 10.85
C GLY A 27 7.29 8.21 10.60
N GLU A 28 7.14 9.52 10.84
CA GLU A 28 5.90 10.27 10.60
C GLU A 28 5.83 10.92 9.21
N ARG A 29 6.88 10.80 8.39
CA ARG A 29 6.91 11.37 7.05
C ARG A 29 6.24 10.45 6.04
N LEU A 30 5.20 10.94 5.37
CA LEU A 30 4.60 10.29 4.20
C LEU A 30 5.57 10.39 3.01
N LEU A 31 5.90 9.25 2.42
CA LEU A 31 6.79 9.14 1.26
C LEU A 31 6.03 8.89 -0.04
N SER A 32 4.90 8.17 0.02
CA SER A 32 4.13 7.78 -1.15
C SER A 32 2.70 7.41 -0.74
N ALA A 33 1.72 7.77 -1.57
CA ALA A 33 0.33 7.39 -1.41
C ALA A 33 -0.21 6.98 -2.78
N GLN A 34 -0.56 5.71 -2.93
CA GLN A 34 -0.98 5.11 -4.20
C GLN A 34 -2.22 4.24 -3.99
N GLN A 35 -2.87 3.84 -5.08
CA GLN A 35 -4.01 2.92 -5.05
C GLN A 35 -3.65 1.62 -5.76
N THR A 36 -4.17 0.50 -5.25
CA THR A 36 -4.05 -0.78 -5.94
C THR A 36 -4.74 -0.76 -7.30
N ASN A 37 -4.12 -1.39 -8.30
CA ASN A 37 -4.69 -1.58 -9.62
C ASN A 37 -5.82 -2.64 -9.62
N ASP A 38 -6.33 -2.98 -10.80
CA ASP A 38 -7.41 -3.97 -10.98
C ASP A 38 -7.04 -5.39 -10.51
N ASP A 39 -5.74 -5.70 -10.42
CA ASP A 39 -5.21 -6.95 -9.85
C ASP A 39 -4.86 -6.79 -8.36
N GLY A 40 -5.33 -5.74 -7.68
CA GLY A 40 -5.08 -5.53 -6.25
C GLY A 40 -3.63 -5.21 -5.90
N ARG A 41 -2.81 -4.79 -6.87
CA ARG A 41 -1.35 -4.61 -6.69
C ARG A 41 -0.90 -3.16 -6.77
N ILE A 42 0.20 -2.88 -6.09
CA ILE A 42 1.09 -1.74 -6.37
C ILE A 42 2.48 -2.30 -6.58
N ALA A 43 3.01 -2.15 -7.79
CA ALA A 43 4.27 -2.75 -8.20
C ALA A 43 5.48 -2.05 -7.57
N ASP A 44 5.39 -0.74 -7.35
CA ASP A 44 6.43 0.03 -6.68
C ASP A 44 5.85 1.20 -5.86
N LEU A 45 5.94 1.08 -4.54
CA LEU A 45 5.53 2.11 -3.60
C LEU A 45 6.63 3.17 -3.40
N VAL A 46 7.87 2.90 -3.82
CA VAL A 46 9.00 3.81 -3.60
C VAL A 46 9.13 4.75 -4.80
N GLN A 47 8.74 6.01 -4.63
CA GLN A 47 8.94 7.05 -5.66
C GLN A 47 10.34 7.68 -5.55
N GLY A 48 11.39 6.86 -5.55
CA GLY A 48 12.78 7.34 -5.37
C GLY A 48 13.74 6.26 -4.88
N THR A 49 14.77 6.67 -4.14
CA THR A 49 15.74 5.73 -3.56
C THR A 49 15.24 5.17 -2.24
N LEU A 50 15.24 3.83 -2.11
CA LEU A 50 14.97 3.17 -0.84
C LEU A 50 16.25 3.06 -0.02
N GLU A 51 16.28 3.76 1.11
CA GLU A 51 17.38 3.69 2.09
C GLU A 51 17.10 2.64 3.18
N THR A 52 18.15 2.10 3.80
CA THR A 52 18.02 1.21 4.96
C THR A 52 17.31 1.92 6.12
N GLY A 53 16.40 1.20 6.78
CA GLY A 53 15.68 1.68 7.95
C GLY A 53 14.30 1.05 8.07
N SER A 54 13.50 1.58 9.00
CA SER A 54 12.12 1.14 9.23
C SER A 54 11.13 1.97 8.43
N TYR A 55 10.18 1.27 7.81
CA TYR A 55 9.07 1.85 7.06
C TYR A 55 7.75 1.29 7.58
N ARG A 56 6.68 2.06 7.40
CA ARG A 56 5.32 1.66 7.78
C ARG A 56 4.42 1.78 6.56
N LEU A 57 3.70 0.70 6.24
CA LEU A 57 2.60 0.73 5.28
C LEU A 57 1.27 0.91 6.03
N VAL A 58 0.44 1.83 5.55
CA VAL A 58 -0.91 2.04 6.05
C VAL A 58 -1.89 1.73 4.93
N PHE A 59 -2.74 0.74 5.16
CA PHE A 59 -3.74 0.28 4.21
C PHE A 59 -5.09 0.89 4.59
N LEU A 60 -5.61 1.79 3.75
CA LEU A 60 -6.91 2.42 3.96
C LEU A 60 -7.98 1.55 3.29
N VAL A 61 -8.30 0.45 3.97
CA VAL A 61 -9.39 -0.43 3.57
C VAL A 61 -10.73 0.19 3.95
N PRO A 62 -11.74 0.16 3.06
CA PRO A 62 -13.09 0.54 3.43
C PRO A 62 -13.55 -0.27 4.64
N SER A 63 -13.95 0.40 5.71
CA SER A 63 -14.39 -0.24 6.94
C SER A 63 -15.68 0.42 7.42
N PRO A 64 -16.68 -0.35 7.87
CA PRO A 64 -17.84 0.22 8.55
C PRO A 64 -17.53 0.68 9.98
N PHE A 65 -16.34 0.35 10.51
CA PHE A 65 -15.98 0.58 11.92
C PHE A 65 -15.08 1.78 12.15
N PHE A 66 -14.31 2.19 11.13
CA PHE A 66 -13.31 3.26 11.25
C PHE A 66 -13.44 4.21 10.06
N SER A 67 -13.54 5.51 10.37
CA SER A 67 -13.66 6.62 9.40
C SER A 67 -12.34 7.31 9.16
#